data_AF-A0A2A7A9A2-F1
#
_entry.id   AF-A0A2A7A9A2-F1
#
_cell.length_a   1.000
_cell.length_b   1.000
_cell.length_c   1.000
_cell.angle_alpha   90.00
_cell.angle_beta   90.00
_cell.angle_gamma   90.00
#
_symmetry.space_group_name_H-M   'P 1'
#
loop_
_entity.id
_entity.type
_entity.pdbx_description
1 polymer ?
#
loop_
_entity_poly.entity_id
_entity_poly.type
_entity_poly.pdbx_seq_one_letter_code
_entity_poly.pdbx_strand_id
1 'polypeptide(L)'
;MSVQLVIAEKPSVARSIAAVIGATEKQNGYWQGGGYLVSWCIGHLVSFAEAGQYDEKYCKWRYEDLPILPQPWQFIVPDEKKQQFEVLRALLNRPDVDSVTAATDAGREGELIFRFVYQMAGCTKPVKRLWISSMEDAAIREGFANLRPDSDYDALYQSALCRAKADWLVGINATRLFSVLYHKTLTVGRVQTP
;
A
#
# COMPACT_ATOMS: atom_id res chain seq x y z
N MET A 1 19.02 -21.25 4.84
CA MET A 1 17.67 -21.78 4.60
C MET A 1 16.85 -20.65 4.01
N SER A 2 16.15 -20.90 2.92
CA SER A 2 15.28 -19.92 2.27
C SER A 2 14.00 -19.74 3.09
N VAL A 3 13.51 -18.50 3.18
CA VAL A 3 12.22 -18.18 3.80
C VAL A 3 11.32 -17.40 2.84
N GLN A 4 10.01 -17.50 3.04
CA GLN A 4 9.03 -16.75 2.27
C GLN A 4 8.47 -15.59 3.10
N LEU A 5 8.40 -14.40 2.50
CA LEU A 5 7.81 -13.23 3.16
C LEU A 5 6.35 -13.08 2.76
N VAL A 6 5.44 -13.02 3.72
CA VAL A 6 4.02 -12.75 3.52
C VAL A 6 3.71 -11.34 4.02
N ILE A 7 3.06 -10.51 3.21
CA ILE A 7 2.68 -9.14 3.57
C ILE A 7 1.17 -9.00 3.53
N ALA A 8 0.55 -8.82 4.70
CA ALA A 8 -0.88 -8.56 4.85
C ALA A 8 -1.20 -7.06 4.90
N GLU A 9 -2.49 -6.70 4.82
CA GLU A 9 -2.92 -5.30 4.88
C GLU A 9 -2.86 -4.69 6.29
N LYS A 10 -3.07 -5.52 7.32
CA LYS A 10 -3.21 -5.07 8.72
C LYS A 10 -2.73 -6.14 9.71
N PRO A 11 -2.36 -5.75 10.95
CA PRO A 11 -1.78 -6.68 11.94
C PRO A 11 -2.67 -7.87 12.28
N SER A 12 -4.00 -7.69 12.31
CA SER A 12 -4.94 -8.77 12.64
C SER A 12 -4.95 -9.87 11.58
N VAL A 13 -4.94 -9.50 10.29
CA VAL A 13 -4.90 -10.45 9.17
C VAL A 13 -3.56 -11.20 9.16
N ALA A 14 -2.45 -10.49 9.33
CA ALA A 14 -1.13 -11.13 9.45
C ALA A 14 -1.08 -12.15 10.58
N ARG A 15 -1.69 -11.84 11.75
CA ARG A 15 -1.73 -12.79 12.87
C ARG A 15 -2.51 -14.05 12.52
N SER A 16 -3.68 -13.93 11.90
CA SER A 16 -4.48 -15.08 11.48
C SER A 16 -3.71 -15.96 10.49
N ILE A 17 -3.09 -15.34 9.49
CA ILE A 17 -2.27 -16.06 8.50
C ILE A 17 -1.09 -16.76 9.19
N ALA A 18 -0.35 -16.02 10.03
CA ALA A 18 0.84 -16.52 10.72
C ALA A 18 0.54 -17.74 11.60
N ALA A 19 -0.59 -17.74 12.31
CA ALA A 19 -1.03 -18.87 13.12
C ALA A 19 -1.28 -20.13 12.28
N VAL A 20 -1.91 -19.98 11.10
CA VAL A 20 -2.25 -21.10 10.22
C VAL A 20 -1.03 -21.72 9.55
N ILE A 21 -0.05 -20.88 9.15
CA ILE A 21 1.16 -21.33 8.43
C ILE A 21 2.35 -21.63 9.35
N GLY A 22 2.17 -21.52 10.67
CA GLY A 22 3.19 -21.89 11.66
C GLY A 22 4.27 -20.83 11.92
N ALA A 23 4.03 -19.57 11.57
CA ALA A 23 4.89 -18.44 11.92
C ALA A 23 4.49 -17.86 13.29
N THR A 24 4.76 -18.58 14.37
CA THR A 24 4.23 -18.25 15.71
C THR A 24 5.16 -17.40 16.58
N GLU A 25 6.42 -17.20 16.18
CA GLU A 25 7.37 -16.40 16.95
C GLU A 25 7.18 -14.92 16.66
N LYS A 26 6.86 -14.15 17.69
CA LYS A 26 6.62 -12.71 17.56
C LYS A 26 7.94 -11.94 17.48
N GLN A 27 8.03 -11.03 16.51
CA GLN A 27 9.12 -10.07 16.37
C GLN A 27 8.57 -8.64 16.36
N ASN A 28 9.46 -7.64 16.25
CA ASN A 28 9.04 -6.25 16.13
C ASN A 28 8.55 -5.97 14.70
N GLY A 29 7.22 -5.92 14.52
CA GLY A 29 6.57 -5.60 13.23
C GLY A 29 6.37 -6.79 12.29
N TYR A 30 6.65 -8.02 12.71
CA TYR A 30 6.39 -9.25 11.95
C TYR A 30 6.34 -10.49 12.87
N TRP A 31 5.92 -11.62 12.31
CA TRP A 31 6.01 -12.95 12.90
C TRP A 31 6.98 -13.82 12.11
N GLN A 32 7.63 -14.80 12.74
CA GLN A 32 8.51 -15.75 12.07
C GLN A 32 8.25 -17.19 12.52
N GLY A 33 8.62 -18.15 11.70
CA GLY A 33 8.50 -19.58 11.98
C GLY A 33 7.95 -20.36 10.80
N GLY A 34 8.11 -21.69 10.81
CA GLY A 34 7.59 -22.55 9.75
C GLY A 34 8.15 -22.29 8.34
N GLY A 35 9.29 -21.59 8.23
CA GLY A 35 9.85 -21.14 6.95
C GLY A 35 9.26 -19.84 6.40
N TYR A 36 8.45 -19.14 7.19
CA TYR A 36 7.78 -17.90 6.81
C TYR A 36 8.19 -16.71 7.69
N LEU A 37 8.16 -15.53 7.08
CA LEU A 37 8.11 -14.24 7.75
C LEU A 37 6.76 -13.62 7.42
N VAL A 38 5.93 -13.28 8.39
CA VAL A 38 4.59 -12.70 8.16
C VAL A 38 4.53 -11.31 8.75
N SER A 39 4.48 -10.31 7.89
CA SER A 39 4.38 -8.90 8.26
C SER A 39 3.12 -8.27 7.68
N TRP A 40 2.91 -6.99 7.95
CA TRP A 40 1.70 -6.28 7.60
C TRP A 40 1.96 -4.82 7.29
N CYS A 41 1.06 -4.27 6.49
CA CYS A 41 0.84 -2.83 6.36
C CYS A 41 -0.04 -2.30 7.51
N ILE A 42 -0.25 -0.98 7.53
CA ILE A 42 -1.23 -0.32 8.41
C ILE A 42 -2.11 0.54 7.50
N GLY A 43 -2.89 -0.15 6.65
CA GLY A 43 -3.47 0.45 5.45
C GLY A 43 -2.37 0.93 4.50
N HIS A 44 -2.55 2.10 3.88
CA HIS A 44 -1.54 2.72 3.02
C HIS A 44 -0.31 3.18 3.82
N LEU A 45 0.79 2.42 3.78
CA LEU A 45 2.09 2.85 4.34
C LEU A 45 2.82 3.87 3.44
N VAL A 46 2.47 3.87 2.16
CA VAL A 46 3.01 4.77 1.14
C VAL A 46 1.84 5.53 0.55
N SER A 47 2.02 6.83 0.35
CA SER A 47 1.00 7.76 -0.13
C SER A 47 1.55 8.57 -1.31
N PHE A 48 0.67 9.22 -2.08
CA PHE A 48 1.13 10.30 -2.95
C PHE A 48 1.70 11.45 -2.12
N ALA A 49 2.74 12.10 -2.64
CA ALA A 49 3.25 13.32 -2.06
C ALA A 49 2.16 14.40 -2.04
N GLU A 50 2.19 15.24 -1.01
CA GLU A 50 1.37 16.44 -0.96
C GLU A 50 1.89 17.50 -1.92
N ALA A 51 1.03 18.43 -2.33
CA ALA A 51 1.41 19.47 -3.27
C ALA A 51 2.66 20.27 -2.83
N GLY A 52 2.77 20.61 -1.54
CA GLY A 52 3.93 21.35 -1.01
C GLY A 52 5.26 20.60 -1.11
N GLN A 53 5.24 19.28 -1.29
CA GLN A 53 6.44 18.47 -1.48
C GLN A 53 6.94 18.49 -2.94
N TYR A 54 6.08 18.84 -3.89
CA TYR A 54 6.48 19.03 -5.29
C TYR A 54 7.17 20.39 -5.50
N ASP A 55 6.67 21.44 -4.85
CA ASP A 55 7.21 22.80 -4.92
C ASP A 55 6.74 23.58 -3.68
N GLU A 56 7.66 24.28 -3.01
CA GLU A 56 7.38 25.05 -1.79
C GLU A 56 6.29 26.10 -2.03
N LYS A 57 6.16 26.62 -3.26
CA LYS A 57 5.10 27.59 -3.59
C LYS A 57 3.70 27.04 -3.32
N TYR A 58 3.50 25.73 -3.49
CA TYR A 58 2.23 25.05 -3.28
C TYR A 58 1.86 24.85 -1.80
N CYS A 59 2.75 25.21 -0.85
CA CYS A 59 2.42 25.29 0.56
C CYS A 59 1.39 26.40 0.84
N LYS A 60 1.42 27.49 0.06
CA LYS A 60 0.40 28.55 0.10
C LYS A 60 -0.61 28.33 -1.01
N TRP A 61 -1.90 28.43 -0.69
CA TRP A 61 -2.96 28.20 -1.67
C TRP A 61 -3.21 29.47 -2.45
N ARG A 62 -2.97 29.42 -3.76
CA ARG A 62 -3.09 30.54 -4.68
C ARG A 62 -3.87 30.10 -5.91
N TYR A 63 -4.65 31.01 -6.48
CA TYR A 63 -5.47 30.71 -7.65
C TYR A 63 -4.58 30.49 -8.89
N GLU A 64 -3.54 31.30 -9.04
CA GLU A 64 -2.59 31.29 -10.15
C GLU A 64 -1.75 30.01 -10.26
N ASP A 65 -1.64 29.24 -9.18
CA ASP A 65 -0.90 27.98 -9.14
C ASP A 65 -1.73 26.76 -9.58
N LEU A 66 -3.02 26.96 -9.89
CA LEU A 66 -3.93 25.88 -10.27
C LEU A 66 -4.09 25.76 -11.79
N PRO A 67 -4.18 24.54 -12.35
CA PRO A 67 -4.12 23.26 -11.65
C PRO A 67 -2.68 22.79 -11.39
N ILE A 68 -2.48 22.14 -10.25
CA ILE A 68 -1.27 21.41 -9.89
C ILE A 68 -1.32 20.04 -10.57
N LEU A 69 -0.38 19.80 -11.48
CA LEU A 69 -0.25 18.57 -12.25
C LEU A 69 1.12 17.92 -11.97
N PRO A 70 1.19 16.90 -11.09
CA PRO A 70 2.43 16.21 -10.77
C PRO A 70 3.07 15.51 -11.98
N GLN A 71 4.30 15.89 -12.33
CA GLN A 71 5.15 15.16 -13.27
C GLN A 71 6.63 15.28 -12.87
N PRO A 72 7.29 14.19 -12.44
CA PRO A 72 6.75 12.85 -12.17
C PRO A 72 5.87 12.82 -10.91
N TRP A 73 5.05 11.77 -10.77
CA TRP A 73 4.33 11.50 -9.52
C TRP A 73 5.32 11.09 -8.44
N GLN A 74 5.24 11.72 -7.27
CA GLN A 74 6.07 11.41 -6.12
C GLN A 74 5.25 10.64 -5.08
N PHE A 75 5.94 9.72 -4.41
CA PHE A 75 5.38 8.90 -3.36
C PHE A 75 6.19 9.14 -2.09
N ILE A 76 5.53 9.08 -0.95
CA ILE A 76 6.13 9.31 0.36
C ILE A 76 5.69 8.25 1.34
N VAL A 77 6.50 8.06 2.38
CA VAL A 77 6.13 7.31 3.57
C VAL A 77 5.85 8.34 4.66
N PRO A 78 4.60 8.46 5.14
CA PRO A 78 4.28 9.35 6.25
C PRO A 78 5.11 9.01 7.49
N ASP A 79 5.52 10.03 8.27
CA ASP A 79 6.43 9.86 9.40
C ASP A 79 5.89 8.86 10.44
N GLU A 80 4.58 8.88 10.70
CA GLU A 80 3.93 7.97 11.64
C GLU A 80 3.93 6.51 11.18
N LYS A 81 4.17 6.25 9.89
CA LYS A 81 4.22 4.92 9.28
C LYS A 81 5.62 4.45 8.94
N LYS A 82 6.61 5.34 9.07
CA LYS A 82 8.01 5.11 8.70
C LYS A 82 8.60 3.90 9.41
N GLN A 83 8.33 3.74 10.70
CA GLN A 83 8.84 2.60 11.47
C GLN A 83 8.41 1.25 10.86
N GLN A 84 7.12 1.09 10.56
CA GLN A 84 6.61 -0.15 9.98
C GLN A 84 7.07 -0.34 8.53
N PHE A 85 7.15 0.74 7.75
CA PHE A 85 7.69 0.67 6.40
C PHE A 85 9.14 0.19 6.38
N GLU A 86 10.00 0.69 7.27
CA GLU A 86 11.40 0.25 7.34
C GLU A 86 11.52 -1.21 7.75
N VAL A 87 10.63 -1.72 8.62
CA VAL A 87 10.53 -3.17 8.89
C VAL A 87 10.24 -3.94 7.60
N LEU A 88 9.21 -3.54 6.84
CA LEU A 88 8.87 -4.22 5.59
C LEU A 88 10.00 -4.11 4.56
N ARG A 89 10.64 -2.95 4.43
CA ARG A 89 11.75 -2.73 3.51
C ARG A 89 12.94 -3.62 3.85
N ALA A 90 13.27 -3.75 5.13
CA ALA A 90 14.34 -4.64 5.60
C ALA A 90 14.00 -6.11 5.30
N LEU A 91 12.76 -6.54 5.56
CA LEU A 91 12.30 -7.91 5.28
C LEU A 91 12.30 -8.20 3.77
N LEU A 92 11.76 -7.29 2.96
CA LEU A 92 11.70 -7.42 1.50
C LEU A 92 13.10 -7.59 0.90
N ASN A 93 14.09 -6.87 1.41
CA ASN A 93 15.47 -6.89 0.90
C ASN A 93 16.40 -7.86 1.63
N ARG A 94 15.89 -8.63 2.61
CA ARG A 94 16.69 -9.58 3.39
C ARG A 94 17.27 -10.69 2.49
N PRO A 95 18.56 -11.05 2.57
CA PRO A 95 19.17 -11.98 1.60
C PRO A 95 18.61 -13.42 1.58
N ASP A 96 18.04 -13.90 2.68
CA ASP A 96 17.47 -15.24 2.84
C ASP A 96 15.98 -15.32 2.47
N VAL A 97 15.36 -14.19 2.10
CA VAL A 97 13.99 -14.15 1.55
C VAL A 97 14.06 -14.34 0.04
N ASP A 98 13.51 -15.43 -0.48
CA ASP A 98 13.56 -15.74 -1.93
C ASP A 98 12.35 -15.21 -2.70
N SER A 99 11.21 -15.10 -2.03
CA SER A 99 9.94 -14.72 -2.66
C SER A 99 9.00 -14.03 -1.68
N VAL A 100 8.03 -13.31 -2.25
CA VAL A 100 7.05 -12.53 -1.50
C VAL A 100 5.64 -13.00 -1.84
N THR A 101 4.79 -13.16 -0.84
CA THR A 101 3.36 -13.42 -0.99
C THR A 101 2.60 -12.17 -0.57
N ALA A 102 1.94 -11.53 -1.52
CA ALA A 102 1.01 -10.44 -1.28
C ALA A 102 -0.32 -11.01 -0.74
N ALA A 103 -0.63 -10.70 0.52
CA ALA A 103 -1.79 -11.19 1.26
C ALA A 103 -2.67 -10.04 1.78
N THR A 104 -2.67 -8.90 1.08
CA THR A 104 -3.65 -7.83 1.31
C THR A 104 -5.03 -8.24 0.80
N ASP A 105 -6.06 -7.46 1.15
CA ASP A 105 -7.44 -7.76 0.79
C ASP A 105 -7.62 -7.97 -0.73
N ALA A 106 -8.49 -8.91 -1.09
CA ALA A 106 -8.77 -9.31 -2.47
C ALA A 106 -9.58 -8.24 -3.23
N GLY A 107 -8.92 -7.15 -3.62
CA GLY A 107 -9.56 -6.03 -4.31
C GLY A 107 -8.58 -4.95 -4.75
N ARG A 108 -9.12 -3.91 -5.41
CA ARG A 108 -8.34 -2.80 -5.96
C ARG A 108 -7.44 -2.11 -4.93
N GLU A 109 -7.99 -1.83 -3.74
CA GLU A 109 -7.23 -1.16 -2.68
C GLU A 109 -6.10 -2.02 -2.14
N GLY A 110 -6.34 -3.32 -1.93
CA GLY A 110 -5.31 -4.24 -1.50
C GLY A 110 -4.14 -4.30 -2.50
N GLU A 111 -4.44 -4.35 -3.81
CA GLU A 111 -3.40 -4.27 -4.83
C GLU A 111 -2.58 -2.99 -4.73
N LEU A 112 -3.25 -1.84 -4.58
CA LEU A 112 -2.57 -0.56 -4.48
C LEU A 112 -1.64 -0.50 -3.26
N ILE A 113 -2.13 -0.93 -2.09
CA ILE A 113 -1.38 -0.92 -0.83
C ILE A 113 -0.10 -1.77 -0.95
N PHE A 114 -0.23 -3.00 -1.42
CA PHE A 114 0.92 -3.89 -1.56
C PHE A 114 1.94 -3.34 -2.57
N ARG A 115 1.47 -2.96 -3.77
CA ARG A 115 2.34 -2.55 -4.87
C ARG A 115 3.11 -1.27 -4.54
N PHE A 116 2.49 -0.31 -3.84
CA PHE A 116 3.20 0.89 -3.41
C PHE A 116 4.34 0.58 -2.44
N VAL A 117 4.11 -0.28 -1.45
CA VAL A 117 5.15 -0.69 -0.51
C VAL A 117 6.26 -1.45 -1.22
N TYR A 118 5.90 -2.42 -2.06
CA TYR A 118 6.86 -3.24 -2.80
C TYR A 118 7.77 -2.39 -3.71
N GLN A 119 7.18 -1.46 -4.47
CA GLN A 119 7.90 -0.53 -5.34
C GLN A 119 8.77 0.45 -4.54
N MET A 120 8.22 1.08 -3.49
CA MET A 120 8.95 2.02 -2.64
C MET A 120 10.12 1.35 -1.91
N ALA A 121 9.97 0.08 -1.54
CA ALA A 121 11.05 -0.70 -0.92
C ALA A 121 12.17 -1.10 -1.90
N GLY A 122 11.97 -0.91 -3.21
CA GLY A 122 12.94 -1.27 -4.24
C GLY A 122 13.16 -2.78 -4.40
N CYS A 123 12.20 -3.60 -3.99
CA CYS A 123 12.31 -5.05 -4.06
C CYS A 123 12.06 -5.54 -5.50
N THR A 124 12.82 -6.55 -5.93
CA THR A 124 12.71 -7.16 -7.27
C THR A 124 12.44 -8.68 -7.20
N LYS A 125 12.20 -9.19 -6.01
CA LYS A 125 11.99 -10.63 -5.77
C LYS A 125 10.63 -11.09 -6.29
N PRO A 126 10.51 -12.32 -6.78
CA PRO A 126 9.26 -12.83 -7.32
C PRO A 126 8.11 -12.71 -6.32
N VAL A 127 6.98 -12.21 -6.81
CA VAL A 127 5.75 -12.03 -6.03
C VAL A 127 4.68 -13.02 -6.47
N LYS A 128 3.99 -13.60 -5.49
CA LYS A 128 2.74 -14.33 -5.68
C LYS A 128 1.61 -13.68 -4.89
N ARG A 129 0.38 -13.93 -5.30
CA ARG A 129 -0.84 -13.37 -4.72
C ARG A 129 -1.64 -14.43 -3.98
N LEU A 130 -1.92 -14.17 -2.71
CA LEU A 130 -2.92 -14.87 -1.93
C LEU A 130 -4.26 -14.17 -2.12
N TRP A 131 -5.17 -14.81 -2.85
CA TRP A 131 -6.46 -14.24 -3.22
C TRP A 131 -7.60 -14.96 -2.51
N ILE A 132 -7.86 -14.57 -1.26
CA ILE A 132 -8.89 -15.17 -0.40
C ILE A 132 -9.85 -14.11 0.12
N SER A 133 -11.12 -14.48 0.26
CA SER A 133 -12.18 -13.63 0.83
C SER A 133 -12.58 -14.03 2.26
N SER A 134 -12.04 -15.16 2.76
CA SER A 134 -12.30 -15.70 4.09
C SER A 134 -10.99 -15.84 4.86
N MET A 135 -11.04 -15.57 6.16
CA MET A 135 -9.92 -15.72 7.10
C MET A 135 -10.02 -17.01 7.92
N GLU A 136 -10.90 -17.94 7.53
CA GLU A 136 -10.95 -19.27 8.12
C GLU A 136 -9.69 -20.06 7.77
N ASP A 137 -9.22 -20.86 8.73
CA ASP A 137 -8.04 -21.71 8.62
C ASP A 137 -7.99 -22.53 7.31
N ALA A 138 -9.12 -23.12 6.91
CA ALA A 138 -9.21 -23.93 5.70
C ALA A 138 -8.98 -23.09 4.44
N ALA A 139 -9.62 -21.91 4.35
CA ALA A 139 -9.48 -20.99 3.22
C ALA A 139 -8.06 -20.44 3.10
N ILE A 140 -7.40 -20.15 4.23
CA ILE A 140 -5.99 -19.72 4.23
C ILE A 140 -5.11 -20.85 3.68
N ARG A 141 -5.23 -22.09 4.19
CA ARG A 141 -4.42 -23.23 3.71
C ARG A 141 -4.63 -23.50 2.21
N GLU A 142 -5.88 -23.50 1.76
CA GLU A 142 -6.21 -23.67 0.34
C GLU A 142 -5.68 -22.53 -0.52
N GLY A 143 -5.76 -21.29 -0.03
CA GLY A 143 -5.22 -20.12 -0.73
C GLY A 143 -3.70 -20.19 -0.90
N PHE A 144 -2.96 -20.67 0.10
CA PHE A 144 -1.51 -20.88 0.00
C PHE A 144 -1.14 -22.02 -0.95
N ALA A 145 -1.99 -23.04 -1.09
CA ALA A 145 -1.81 -24.09 -2.09
C ALA A 145 -2.04 -23.58 -3.53
N ASN A 146 -2.89 -22.55 -3.69
CA ASN A 146 -3.35 -22.03 -4.99
C ASN A 146 -2.92 -20.56 -5.22
N LEU A 147 -1.70 -20.21 -4.81
CA LEU A 147 -1.15 -18.87 -5.04
C LEU A 147 -1.09 -18.54 -6.53
N ARG A 148 -1.54 -17.33 -6.88
CA ARG A 148 -1.56 -16.85 -8.27
C ARG A 148 -0.35 -15.98 -8.58
N PRO A 149 0.10 -15.91 -9.84
CA PRO A 149 1.06 -14.91 -10.27
C PRO A 149 0.59 -13.49 -9.97
N ASP A 150 1.49 -12.62 -9.53
CA ASP A 150 1.19 -11.21 -9.28
C ASP A 150 0.76 -10.46 -10.56
N SER A 151 1.27 -10.89 -11.71
CA SER A 151 0.93 -10.35 -13.05
C SER A 151 -0.54 -10.46 -13.42
N ASP A 152 -1.26 -11.46 -12.89
CA ASP A 152 -2.70 -11.65 -13.14
C ASP A 152 -3.52 -10.44 -12.64
N TYR A 153 -2.94 -9.65 -11.72
CA TYR A 153 -3.58 -8.51 -11.08
C TYR A 153 -3.04 -7.16 -11.54
N ASP A 154 -2.17 -7.12 -12.56
CA ASP A 154 -1.59 -5.87 -13.06
C ASP A 154 -2.67 -4.89 -13.54
N ALA A 155 -3.67 -5.37 -14.28
CA ALA A 155 -4.79 -4.53 -14.73
C ALA A 155 -5.60 -3.96 -13.54
N LEU A 156 -5.74 -4.74 -12.46
CA LEU A 156 -6.45 -4.33 -11.25
C LEU A 156 -5.66 -3.24 -10.51
N TYR A 157 -4.34 -3.41 -10.40
CA TYR A 157 -3.44 -2.40 -9.86
C TYR A 157 -3.48 -1.11 -10.69
N GLN A 158 -3.41 -1.19 -12.03
CA GLN A 158 -3.48 -0.01 -12.90
C GLN A 158 -4.81 0.72 -12.73
N SER A 159 -5.93 -0.01 -12.63
CA SER A 159 -7.24 0.58 -12.33
C SER A 159 -7.24 1.33 -11.00
N ALA A 160 -6.69 0.73 -9.94
CA ALA A 160 -6.58 1.34 -8.62
C ALA A 160 -5.70 2.59 -8.63
N LEU A 161 -4.54 2.52 -9.32
CA LEU A 161 -3.60 3.63 -9.47
C LEU A 161 -4.23 4.81 -10.22
N CYS A 162 -4.91 4.56 -11.34
CA CYS A 162 -5.61 5.59 -12.10
C CYS A 162 -6.68 6.27 -11.26
N ARG A 163 -7.47 5.49 -10.51
CA ARG A 163 -8.47 6.03 -9.58
C ARG A 163 -7.82 6.92 -8.52
N ALA A 164 -6.75 6.45 -7.89
CA ALA A 164 -6.08 7.18 -6.83
C ALA A 164 -5.44 8.49 -7.33
N LYS A 165 -4.85 8.48 -8.54
CA LYS A 165 -4.36 9.70 -9.22
C LYS A 165 -5.49 10.68 -9.54
N ALA A 166 -6.62 10.20 -10.04
CA ALA A 166 -7.78 11.04 -10.33
C ALA A 166 -8.36 11.66 -9.05
N ASP A 167 -8.49 10.86 -7.99
CA ASP A 167 -8.96 11.32 -6.68
C ASP A 167 -8.02 12.40 -6.12
N TRP A 168 -6.69 12.24 -6.26
CA TRP A 168 -5.70 13.26 -5.88
C TRP A 168 -5.84 14.54 -6.72
N LEU A 169 -5.89 14.42 -8.05
CA LEU A 169 -5.97 15.57 -8.96
C LEU A 169 -7.22 16.41 -8.72
N VAL A 170 -8.39 15.75 -8.64
CA VAL A 170 -9.66 16.44 -8.40
C VAL A 170 -9.70 17.00 -6.99
N GLY A 171 -9.34 16.19 -5.99
CA GLY A 171 -9.41 16.56 -4.58
C GLY A 171 -8.55 17.78 -4.26
N ILE A 172 -7.27 17.74 -4.65
CA ILE A 172 -6.32 18.82 -4.38
C ILE A 172 -6.70 20.09 -5.15
N ASN A 173 -6.95 19.99 -6.45
CA ASN A 173 -7.19 21.18 -7.26
C ASN A 173 -8.55 21.83 -6.98
N ALA A 174 -9.62 21.06 -6.89
CA ALA A 174 -10.95 21.60 -6.65
C ALA A 174 -11.07 22.16 -5.22
N THR A 175 -10.59 21.43 -4.20
CA THR A 175 -10.62 21.93 -2.82
C THR A 175 -9.86 23.25 -2.69
N ARG A 176 -8.67 23.36 -3.29
CA ARG A 176 -7.90 24.61 -3.29
C ARG A 176 -8.61 25.73 -4.05
N LEU A 177 -9.13 25.45 -5.24
CA LEU A 177 -9.85 26.42 -6.07
C LEU A 177 -11.03 27.05 -5.32
N PHE A 178 -11.95 26.21 -4.83
CA PHE A 178 -13.13 26.68 -4.11
C PHE A 178 -12.74 27.35 -2.79
N SER A 179 -11.73 26.83 -2.09
CA SER A 179 -11.34 27.44 -0.81
C SER A 179 -10.73 28.84 -0.97
N VAL A 180 -9.95 29.06 -2.04
CA VAL A 180 -9.37 30.37 -2.36
C VAL A 180 -10.46 31.35 -2.82
N LEU A 181 -11.38 30.91 -3.70
CA LEU A 181 -12.45 31.77 -4.22
C LEU A 181 -13.43 32.26 -3.16
N TYR A 182 -13.72 31.42 -2.16
CA TYR A 182 -14.73 31.72 -1.12
C TYR A 182 -14.10 32.07 0.24
N HIS A 183 -12.77 32.17 0.33
CA HIS A 183 -12.03 32.48 1.55
C HIS A 183 -12.42 31.60 2.76
N LYS A 184 -12.76 30.33 2.51
CA LYS A 184 -13.17 29.34 3.51
C LYS A 184 -12.79 27.95 3.03
N THR A 185 -12.33 27.07 3.90
CA THR A 185 -12.04 25.68 3.53
C THR A 185 -13.30 24.97 3.05
N LEU A 186 -13.34 24.62 1.76
CA LEU A 186 -14.41 23.89 1.08
C LEU A 186 -13.83 22.63 0.45
N THR A 187 -14.05 21.49 1.10
CA THR A 187 -13.60 20.19 0.59
C THR A 187 -14.45 19.80 -0.61
N VAL A 188 -13.79 19.57 -1.74
CA VAL A 188 -14.41 19.10 -2.98
C VAL A 188 -13.72 17.82 -3.40
N GLY A 189 -14.52 16.79 -3.70
CA GLY A 189 -14.00 15.49 -4.10
C GLY A 189 -14.98 14.75 -5.00
N ARG A 190 -14.44 13.95 -5.91
CA ARG A 190 -15.21 13.19 -6.91
C ARG A 190 -16.35 12.35 -6.31
N VAL A 191 -16.18 11.83 -5.08
CA VAL A 191 -17.17 11.00 -4.38
C VAL A 191 -18.03 11.79 -3.40
N GLN A 192 -17.48 12.84 -2.78
CA GLN A 192 -18.15 13.60 -1.72
C GLN A 192 -19.13 14.65 -2.26
N THR A 193 -18.82 15.24 -3.42
CA THR A 193 -19.56 16.38 -3.99
C THR A 193 -20.65 16.08 -5.04
N PRO A 194 -20.88 14.86 -5.57
CA PRO A 194 -21.84 14.65 -6.65
C PRO A 194 -23.27 15.10 -6.35
#